data_AF-A0A2K3KAA0-F1
#
_entry.id   AF-A0A2K3KAA0-F1
#
_cell.length_a   1.000
_cell.length_b   1.000
_cell.length_c   1.000
_cell.angle_alpha   90.00
_cell.angle_beta   90.00
_cell.angle_gamma   90.00
#
_symmetry.space_group_name_H-M   'P 1'
#
loop_
_entity.id
_entity.type
_entity.pdbx_description
1 polymer ?
#
loop_
_entity_poly.entity_id
_entity_poly.type
_entity_poly.pdbx_seq_one_letter_code
_entity_poly.pdbx_strand_id
1 'polypeptide(L)'
;MKLDRLMADFKKEELFVKVYAGMYTVEFQKRGLPHAHILIWLSSSNNLKKVDDIDRIISAELPDSKLYPRLADVVSSYMMHGPCGGARLSSP
;
A
#
# COMPACT_ATOMS: atom_id res chain seq x y z
N MET A 1 8.70 13.63 7.96
CA MET A 1 8.73 13.08 6.58
C MET A 1 7.32 12.60 6.20
N LYS A 2 6.99 12.38 4.91
CA LYS A 2 5.65 11.88 4.52
C LYS A 2 5.30 10.53 5.19
N LEU A 3 6.31 9.67 5.38
CA LEU A 3 6.17 8.38 6.04
C LEU A 3 5.81 8.52 7.53
N ASP A 4 6.46 9.41 8.28
CA ASP A 4 6.14 9.61 9.71
C ASP A 4 4.70 10.07 9.91
N ARG A 5 4.21 10.93 9.00
CA ARG A 5 2.83 11.39 9.02
C ARG A 5 1.86 10.24 8.73
N LEU A 6 2.17 9.41 7.73
CA LEU A 6 1.41 8.19 7.44
C LEU A 6 1.36 7.25 8.65
N MET A 7 2.50 7.00 9.32
CA MET A 7 2.55 6.17 10.52
C MET A 7 1.78 6.77 11.70
N ALA A 8 1.74 8.10 11.82
CA ALA A 8 0.92 8.79 12.82
C ALA A 8 -0.58 8.67 12.49
N ASP A 9 -0.94 8.80 11.21
CA ASP A 9 -2.32 8.66 10.74
C ASP A 9 -2.84 7.23 10.93
N PHE A 10 -2.00 6.21 10.75
CA PHE A 10 -2.39 4.82 11.06
C PHE A 10 -2.70 4.59 12.54
N LYS A 11 -2.14 5.39 13.45
CA LYS A 11 -2.44 5.30 14.89
C LYS A 11 -3.72 6.04 15.27
N LYS A 12 -4.24 6.90 14.39
CA LYS A 12 -5.57 7.49 14.59
C LYS A 12 -6.57 6.39 14.31
N GLU A 13 -7.48 6.15 15.24
CA GLU A 13 -8.51 5.10 15.16
C GLU A 13 -9.59 5.40 14.10
N GLU A 14 -9.22 6.10 13.03
CA GLU A 14 -10.05 6.59 11.93
C GLU A 14 -9.92 5.71 10.67
N LEU A 15 -8.70 5.25 10.36
CA LEU A 15 -8.40 4.40 9.20
C LEU A 15 -8.48 2.91 9.55
N PHE A 16 -7.90 2.57 10.70
CA PHE A 16 -8.03 1.28 11.34
C PHE A 16 -8.66 1.52 12.71
N VAL A 17 -9.30 0.52 13.30
CA VAL A 17 -9.52 0.55 14.76
C VAL A 17 -8.17 0.52 15.49
N LYS A 18 -8.19 0.41 16.82
CA LYS A 18 -7.01 0.41 17.68
C LYS A 18 -5.80 -0.36 17.13
N VAL A 19 -4.72 0.38 16.87
CA VAL A 19 -3.39 -0.11 16.49
C VAL A 19 -2.53 -0.24 17.75
N TYR A 20 -1.97 -1.44 18.01
CA TYR A 20 -1.09 -1.68 19.15
C TYR A 20 0.37 -1.33 18.87
N ALA A 21 0.83 -1.67 17.68
CA ALA A 21 2.21 -1.46 17.27
C ALA A 21 2.29 -1.23 15.76
N GLY A 22 3.35 -0.56 15.34
CA GLY A 22 3.70 -0.40 13.94
C GLY A 22 5.21 -0.39 13.80
N MET A 23 5.71 -1.04 12.76
CA MET A 23 7.12 -1.07 12.39
C MET A 23 7.23 -0.81 10.89
N TYR A 24 8.29 -0.16 10.47
CA TYR A 24 8.60 -0.05 9.06
C TYR A 24 10.10 -0.16 8.81
N THR A 25 10.46 -0.65 7.63
CA THR A 25 11.80 -0.58 7.08
C THR A 25 11.75 0.17 5.76
N VAL A 26 12.79 0.95 5.47
CA VAL A 26 12.93 1.64 4.18
C VAL A 26 14.05 0.96 3.40
N GLU A 27 13.70 0.43 2.23
CA GLU A 27 14.62 -0.22 1.32
C GLU A 27 14.79 0.62 0.06
N PHE A 28 16.03 0.72 -0.42
CA PHE A 28 16.32 1.37 -1.69
C PHE A 28 16.31 0.32 -2.79
N GLN A 29 15.22 0.27 -3.55
CA GLN A 29 15.16 -0.61 -4.72
C GLN A 29 16.15 -0.12 -5.79
N LYS A 30 16.58 -1.01 -6.68
CA LYS A 30 17.53 -0.72 -7.79
C LYS A 30 17.11 0.45 -8.70
N ARG A 31 15.86 0.92 -8.59
CA ARG A 31 15.28 2.05 -9.33
C ARG A 31 15.40 3.40 -8.60
N GLY A 32 16.13 3.46 -7.48
CA GLY A 32 16.51 4.70 -6.79
C GLY A 32 15.42 5.34 -5.92
N LEU A 33 14.20 4.80 -5.93
CA LEU A 33 13.12 5.26 -5.06
C LEU A 33 13.12 4.47 -3.74
N PRO A 34 12.93 5.14 -2.59
CA PRO A 34 12.75 4.47 -1.32
C PRO A 34 11.39 3.75 -1.29
N HIS A 35 11.41 2.46 -0.98
CA HIS A 35 10.23 1.63 -0.72
C HIS A 35 10.11 1.43 0.79
N ALA A 36 8.92 1.59 1.36
CA ALA A 36 8.70 1.30 2.79
C ALA A 36 7.91 -0.01 2.95
N HIS A 37 8.48 -0.99 3.65
CA HIS A 37 7.73 -2.15 4.13
C HIS A 37 7.16 -1.78 5.50
N ILE A 38 5.83 -1.81 5.64
CA ILE A 38 5.14 -1.38 6.87
C ILE A 38 4.36 -2.56 7.43
N LEU A 39 4.59 -2.87 8.71
CA LEU A 39 3.82 -3.85 9.48
C LEU A 39 3.02 -3.12 10.55
N ILE A 40 1.74 -3.44 10.67
CA ILE A 40 0.81 -2.85 11.64
C ILE A 40 0.12 -3.98 12.40
N TRP A 41 0.17 -3.94 13.74
CA TRP A 41 -0.54 -4.88 14.59
C TRP A 41 -1.84 -4.26 15.09
N LEU A 42 -2.96 -4.79 14.61
CA LEU A 42 -4.30 -4.35 14.98
C LEU A 42 -4.79 -5.09 16.23
N SER A 43 -5.71 -4.46 16.97
CA SER A 43 -6.31 -5.11 18.14
C SER A 43 -7.14 -6.33 17.78
N SER A 44 -7.09 -7.37 18.63
CA SER A 44 -7.89 -8.60 18.48
C SER A 44 -9.40 -8.39 18.68
N SER A 45 -9.78 -7.23 19.24
CA SER A 45 -11.16 -6.74 19.27
C SER A 45 -11.69 -6.41 17.88
N ASN A 46 -10.82 -6.39 16.86
CA ASN A 46 -11.21 -6.13 15.50
C ASN A 46 -11.86 -7.38 14.87
N ASN A 47 -12.93 -7.16 14.12
CA ASN A 47 -13.69 -8.20 13.44
C ASN A 47 -13.05 -8.63 12.11
N LEU A 48 -11.80 -8.24 11.81
CA LEU A 48 -11.04 -8.63 10.61
C LEU A 48 -10.62 -10.11 10.64
N LYS A 49 -11.57 -11.01 10.86
CA LYS A 49 -11.37 -12.46 10.94
C LYS A 49 -11.90 -13.17 9.72
N LYS A 50 -12.76 -12.52 8.93
CA LYS A 50 -13.28 -13.06 7.68
C LYS A 50 -12.55 -12.45 6.49
N VAL A 51 -12.55 -13.20 5.40
CA VAL A 51 -11.94 -12.78 4.13
C VAL A 51 -12.55 -11.46 3.64
N ASP A 52 -13.89 -11.35 3.66
CA ASP A 52 -14.60 -10.13 3.23
C ASP A 52 -14.19 -8.88 4.03
N ASP A 53 -13.86 -9.05 5.31
CA ASP A 53 -13.41 -7.95 6.15
C ASP A 53 -12.02 -7.46 5.73
N ILE A 54 -11.13 -8.39 5.35
CA ILE A 54 -9.79 -8.10 4.83
C ILE A 54 -9.88 -7.44 3.44
N ASP A 55 -10.69 -7.99 2.54
CA ASP A 55 -10.83 -7.46 1.17
C ASP A 55 -11.40 -6.03 1.16
N ARG A 56 -12.22 -5.67 2.16
CA ARG A 56 -12.72 -4.29 2.31
C ARG A 56 -11.66 -3.28 2.73
N ILE A 57 -10.58 -3.71 3.36
CA ILE A 57 -9.55 -2.81 3.90
C ILE A 57 -8.23 -2.86 3.12
N ILE A 58 -7.97 -3.96 2.40
CA ILE A 58 -6.79 -4.12 1.55
C ILE A 58 -7.23 -4.08 0.09
N SER A 59 -7.04 -2.93 -0.55
CA SER A 59 -7.20 -2.77 -1.98
C SER A 59 -5.94 -2.14 -2.59
N ALA A 60 -5.74 -2.39 -3.89
CA ALA A 60 -4.79 -1.65 -4.71
C ALA A 60 -5.60 -0.94 -5.79
N GLU A 61 -5.56 0.39 -5.80
CA GLU A 61 -6.39 1.21 -6.70
C GLU A 61 -5.52 2.06 -7.61
N LEU A 62 -5.96 2.20 -8.86
CA LEU A 62 -5.37 3.17 -9.79
C LEU A 62 -6.05 4.53 -9.60
N PRO A 63 -5.29 5.63 -9.54
CA PRO A 63 -5.86 6.97 -9.47
C PRO A 63 -6.73 7.28 -10.70
N ASP A 64 -7.85 7.97 -10.50
CA ASP A 64 -8.66 8.48 -11.61
C ASP A 64 -7.82 9.42 -12.49
N SER A 65 -7.68 9.09 -13.76
CA SER A 65 -6.82 9.80 -14.71
C SER A 65 -7.39 11.15 -15.16
N LYS A 66 -8.69 11.39 -15.00
CA LYS A 66 -9.34 12.68 -15.31
C LYS A 66 -9.22 13.63 -14.13
N LEU A 67 -9.44 13.14 -12.91
CA LEU A 67 -9.38 13.94 -11.68
C LEU A 67 -7.93 14.18 -11.21
N TYR A 68 -7.07 13.17 -11.33
CA TYR A 68 -5.70 13.18 -10.81
C TYR A 68 -4.68 12.72 -11.85
N PRO A 69 -4.57 13.39 -13.01
CA PRO A 69 -3.76 12.93 -14.15
C PRO A 69 -2.28 12.72 -13.77
N ARG A 70 -1.70 13.62 -12.97
CA ARG A 70 -0.30 13.49 -12.52
C ARG A 70 -0.10 12.30 -11.57
N LEU A 71 -1.06 12.02 -10.70
CA LEU A 71 -0.96 10.89 -9.79
C LEU A 71 -1.12 9.58 -10.56
N ALA A 72 -2.06 9.52 -11.51
CA ALA A 72 -2.25 8.39 -12.39
C ALA A 72 -0.98 8.08 -13.20
N ASP A 73 -0.29 9.09 -13.73
CA ASP A 73 0.96 8.95 -14.48
C ASP A 73 2.10 8.38 -13.61
N VAL A 74 2.29 8.92 -12.41
CA VAL A 74 3.31 8.44 -11.47
C VAL A 74 3.01 7.00 -11.02
N VAL A 75 1.78 6.70 -10.60
CA VAL A 75 1.42 5.34 -10.16
C VAL A 75 1.57 4.34 -11.31
N SER A 76 1.13 4.68 -12.52
CA SER A 76 1.26 3.81 -13.69
C SER A 76 2.72 3.54 -14.07
N SER A 77 3.60 4.55 -13.93
CA SER A 77 5.01 4.44 -14.29
C SER A 77 5.85 3.64 -13.29
N TYR A 78 5.51 3.71 -11.99
CA TYR A 78 6.36 3.16 -10.93
C TYR A 78 5.76 1.98 -10.17
N MET A 79 4.43 1.83 -10.14
CA MET A 79 3.73 0.81 -9.34
C MET A 79 3.09 -0.29 -10.19
N MET A 80 3.03 -0.14 -11.52
CA MET A 80 2.58 -1.21 -12.40
C MET A 80 3.74 -2.06 -12.91
N HIS A 81 3.55 -3.38 -12.87
CA HIS A 81 4.44 -4.31 -13.53
C HIS A 81 4.16 -4.31 -15.04
N GLY A 82 5.20 -4.56 -15.84
CA GLY A 82 5.03 -4.81 -17.27
C GLY A 82 4.21 -6.10 -17.51
N PRO A 83 3.86 -6.39 -18.77
CA PRO A 83 3.09 -7.58 -19.11
C PRO A 83 3.72 -8.86 -18.53
N CYS A 84 2.89 -9.77 -18.01
CA CYS A 84 3.30 -11.07 -17.49
C CYS A 84 2.49 -12.21 -18.13
N GLY A 85 2.88 -13.46 -17.86
CA GLY A 85 2.23 -14.64 -18.44
C GLY A 85 2.38 -14.72 -19.96
N GLY A 86 1.29 -15.05 -20.67
CA GLY A 86 1.32 -15.25 -22.13
C GLY A 86 1.74 -14.02 -22.95
N ALA A 87 1.57 -12.81 -22.40
CA ALA A 87 2.01 -11.57 -23.05
C ALA A 87 3.53 -11.35 -22.96
N ARG A 88 4.22 -12.03 -22.03
CA ARG A 88 5.67 -11.92 -21.86
C ARG A 88 6.23 -13.11 -21.06
N LEU A 89 6.55 -14.17 -21.79
CA LEU A 89 7.04 -15.45 -21.23
C LEU A 89 8.36 -15.35 -20.45
N SER A 90 9.14 -14.27 -20.66
CA SER A 90 10.40 -14.00 -19.97
C SER A 90 10.26 -13.07 -18.77
N SER A 91 9.05 -12.61 -18.45
CA SER A 91 8.79 -11.95 -17.17
C SER A 91 8.92 -12.98 -16.04
N PRO A 92 9.45 -12.59 -14.86
CA PRO A 92 9.49 -13.46 -13.69
C PRO A 92 8.12 -14.03 -13.31
#